data_AF-A0A7V8QRY2-F1
#
_entry.id   AF-A0A7V8QRY2-F1
#
_cell.length_a   1.000
_cell.length_b   1.000
_cell.length_c   1.000
_cell.angle_alpha   90.00
_cell.angle_beta   90.00
_cell.angle_gamma   90.00
#
_symmetry.space_group_name_H-M   'P 1'
#
loop_
_entity.id
_entity.type
_entity.pdbx_description
1 polymer ?
#
loop_
_entity_poly.entity_id
_entity_poly.type
_entity_poly.pdbx_seq_one_letter_code
_entity_poly.pdbx_strand_id
1 'polypeptide(L)'
;MQTKINLSIQMPKDEDSLLPLHSDTWSGDSPFETVLWLPLVNCYKTKSMFILDAKKEEKFRRIYKDKKIQYSLQLHKKVKKDLKFLKINYGNFLLFNQNLPHGNVVNETNETRFSLNCRFKGLFTPYNQKQLGNFFSPLIVRPTSKLALAYKYPDE
;
A
#
# COMPACT_ATOMS: atom_id res chain seq x y z
N MET A 1 -3.06 -7.84 11.48
CA MET A 1 -2.42 -8.25 10.21
C MET A 1 -3.52 -8.70 9.26
N GLN A 2 -3.38 -8.42 7.97
CA GLN A 2 -4.29 -8.93 6.95
C GLN A 2 -4.33 -10.47 6.98
N THR A 3 -5.52 -11.06 6.83
CA THR A 3 -5.73 -12.51 6.94
C THR A 3 -5.27 -13.28 5.69
N LYS A 4 -5.49 -12.72 4.49
CA LYS A 4 -5.10 -13.33 3.21
C LYS A 4 -4.01 -12.50 2.55
N ILE A 5 -2.83 -13.07 2.32
CA ILE A 5 -1.71 -12.37 1.66
C ILE A 5 -1.99 -12.26 0.15
N ASN A 6 -1.78 -11.08 -0.43
CA ASN A 6 -1.96 -10.88 -1.86
C ASN A 6 -0.69 -11.29 -2.62
N LEU A 7 -0.85 -12.17 -3.61
CA LEU A 7 0.16 -12.44 -4.63
C LEU A 7 -0.08 -11.54 -5.84
N SER A 8 0.96 -10.85 -6.30
CA SER A 8 0.97 -10.10 -7.55
C SER A 8 2.03 -10.69 -8.46
N ILE A 9 1.61 -11.06 -9.66
CA ILE A 9 2.44 -11.51 -10.76
C ILE A 9 2.28 -10.50 -11.89
N GLN A 10 3.37 -10.10 -12.54
CA GLN A 10 3.31 -9.24 -13.71
C GLN A 10 4.35 -9.68 -14.74
N MET A 11 3.88 -10.25 -15.85
CA MET A 11 4.73 -10.72 -16.95
C MET A 11 5.23 -9.54 -17.81
N PRO A 12 6.30 -9.73 -18.60
CA PRO A 12 6.68 -8.78 -19.64
C PRO A 12 5.49 -8.45 -20.56
N LYS A 13 5.27 -7.16 -20.84
CA LYS A 13 4.20 -6.65 -21.70
C LYS A 13 2.77 -6.97 -21.24
N ASP A 14 2.59 -7.33 -19.97
CA ASP A 14 1.29 -7.56 -19.36
C ASP A 14 0.56 -6.23 -19.13
N GLU A 15 -0.58 -6.07 -19.81
CA GLU A 15 -1.47 -4.91 -19.73
C GLU A 15 -2.67 -5.13 -18.79
N ASP A 16 -2.91 -6.37 -18.35
CA ASP A 16 -4.05 -6.74 -17.51
C ASP A 16 -3.73 -6.60 -16.01
N SER A 17 -2.47 -6.84 -15.63
CA SER A 17 -2.02 -6.76 -14.22
C SER A 17 -1.61 -5.34 -13.79
N LEU A 18 -2.40 -4.33 -14.17
CA LEU A 18 -2.10 -2.92 -13.90
C LEU A 18 -2.93 -2.35 -12.75
N LEU A 19 -2.23 -1.71 -11.82
CA LEU A 19 -2.78 -0.86 -10.78
C LEU A 19 -2.23 0.56 -11.04
N PRO A 20 -2.98 1.43 -11.74
CA PRO A 20 -2.53 2.78 -12.06
C PRO A 20 -2.36 3.61 -10.78
N LEU A 21 -1.90 4.85 -10.89
CA LEU A 21 -1.69 5.73 -9.74
C LEU A 21 -2.91 5.77 -8.80
N HIS A 22 -2.73 5.25 -7.59
CA HIS A 22 -3.73 5.19 -6.52
C HIS A 22 -3.05 5.39 -5.16
N SER A 23 -3.86 5.52 -4.11
CA SER A 23 -3.46 5.35 -2.72
C SER A 23 -4.49 4.43 -2.09
N ASP A 24 -4.06 3.52 -1.22
CA ASP A 24 -4.96 2.54 -0.63
C ASP A 24 -6.09 3.20 0.19
N THR A 25 -5.78 4.35 0.80
CA THR A 25 -6.79 5.16 1.51
C THR A 25 -7.88 5.75 0.62
N TRP A 26 -7.70 5.78 -0.70
CA TRP A 26 -8.74 6.19 -1.65
C TRP A 26 -9.71 5.04 -1.96
N SER A 27 -9.37 3.82 -1.56
CA SER A 27 -10.07 2.58 -1.89
C SER A 27 -10.57 1.83 -0.66
N GLY A 28 -10.81 2.55 0.44
CA GLY A 28 -11.48 2.01 1.63
C GLY A 28 -10.56 1.46 2.73
N ASP A 29 -9.24 1.48 2.53
CA ASP A 29 -8.28 1.22 3.62
C ASP A 29 -8.24 2.40 4.60
N SER A 30 -7.84 2.10 5.84
CA SER A 30 -7.64 3.13 6.87
C SER A 30 -6.26 3.80 6.72
N PRO A 31 -6.07 5.07 7.12
CA PRO A 31 -4.75 5.70 7.09
C PRO A 31 -3.79 5.17 8.17
N PHE A 32 -4.24 4.27 9.05
CA PHE A 32 -3.49 3.71 10.18
C PHE A 32 -2.82 2.37 9.86
N GLU A 33 -2.46 2.14 8.60
CA GLU A 33 -1.88 0.88 8.15
C GLU A 33 -0.52 1.10 7.49
N THR A 34 0.31 0.07 7.53
CA THR A 34 1.57 -0.01 6.79
C THR A 34 1.57 -1.27 5.94
N VAL A 35 2.21 -1.18 4.78
CA VAL A 35 2.29 -2.29 3.83
C VAL A 35 3.69 -2.83 3.81
N LEU A 36 3.79 -4.15 3.94
CA LEU A 36 4.96 -4.92 3.55
C LEU A 36 4.80 -5.36 2.10
N TRP A 37 5.62 -4.81 1.22
CA TRP A 37 5.81 -5.33 -0.12
C TRP A 37 7.08 -6.17 -0.16
N LEU A 38 6.93 -7.44 -0.51
CA LEU A 38 7.99 -8.43 -0.53
C LEU A 38 8.19 -8.95 -1.97
N PRO A 39 9.16 -8.42 -2.71
CA PRO A 39 9.59 -9.00 -3.97
C PRO A 39 10.14 -10.41 -3.80
N LEU A 40 9.70 -11.33 -4.65
CA LEU A 40 10.26 -12.68 -4.76
C LEU A 40 11.29 -12.78 -5.91
N VAL A 41 11.65 -11.62 -6.48
CA VAL A 41 12.66 -11.43 -7.53
C VAL A 41 13.29 -10.05 -7.38
N ASN A 42 14.36 -9.75 -8.12
CA ASN A 42 14.85 -8.38 -8.24
C ASN A 42 13.79 -7.50 -8.93
N CYS A 43 13.42 -6.40 -8.30
CA CYS A 43 12.51 -5.39 -8.82
C CYS A 43 13.28 -4.11 -9.19
N TYR A 44 13.13 -3.66 -10.43
CA TYR A 44 13.79 -2.48 -10.97
C TYR A 44 13.00 -1.93 -12.16
N LYS A 45 13.17 -0.64 -12.49
CA LYS A 45 12.50 0.01 -13.63
C LYS A 45 10.99 -0.33 -13.64
N THR A 46 10.42 -0.57 -14.81
CA THR A 46 9.00 -0.88 -15.04
C THR A 46 8.56 -2.27 -14.53
N LYS A 47 9.50 -3.17 -14.22
CA LYS A 47 9.21 -4.42 -13.48
C LYS A 47 8.77 -4.13 -12.05
N SER A 48 9.22 -3.02 -11.48
CA SER A 48 8.88 -2.60 -10.12
C SER A 48 7.61 -1.76 -10.08
N MET A 49 7.09 -1.53 -8.87
CA MET A 49 6.13 -0.45 -8.65
C MET A 49 6.83 0.91 -8.63
N PHE A 50 6.07 1.96 -8.91
CA PHE A 50 6.45 3.34 -8.64
C PHE A 50 5.76 3.85 -7.38
N ILE A 51 6.37 4.81 -6.71
CA ILE A 51 5.80 5.51 -5.56
C ILE A 51 6.15 7.00 -5.61
N LEU A 52 5.24 7.83 -5.11
CA LEU A 52 5.50 9.24 -4.87
C LEU A 52 6.52 9.39 -3.73
N ASP A 53 7.56 10.17 -3.96
CA ASP A 53 8.48 10.57 -2.89
C ASP A 53 7.70 11.30 -1.78
N ALA A 54 7.83 10.84 -0.53
CA ALA A 54 7.13 11.41 0.62
C ALA A 54 7.35 12.92 0.77
N LYS A 55 8.52 13.43 0.37
CA LYS A 55 8.83 14.87 0.37
C LYS A 55 7.95 15.69 -0.59
N LYS A 56 7.26 15.02 -1.51
CA LYS A 56 6.35 15.62 -2.50
C LYS A 56 4.88 15.48 -2.10
N GLU A 57 4.57 14.91 -0.94
CA GLU A 57 3.19 14.68 -0.50
C GLU A 57 2.39 15.98 -0.40
N GLU A 58 2.97 17.05 0.16
CA GLU A 58 2.27 18.33 0.27
C GLU A 58 1.94 18.93 -1.11
N LYS A 59 2.92 18.88 -2.04
CA LYS A 59 2.71 19.30 -3.42
C LYS A 59 1.61 18.47 -4.08
N PHE A 60 1.63 17.15 -3.89
CA PHE A 60 0.60 16.25 -4.39
C PHE A 60 -0.77 16.62 -3.83
N ARG A 61 -0.91 16.88 -2.52
CA ARG A 61 -2.17 17.30 -1.89
C ARG A 61 -2.72 18.59 -2.48
N ARG A 62 -1.86 19.57 -2.78
CA ARG A 62 -2.28 20.82 -3.45
C ARG A 62 -2.82 20.55 -4.86
N ILE A 63 -2.13 19.71 -5.63
CA ILE A 63 -2.56 19.30 -6.97
C ILE A 63 -3.90 18.54 -6.88
N TYR A 64 -4.01 17.58 -5.97
CA TYR A 64 -5.21 16.74 -5.82
C TYR A 64 -6.47 17.53 -5.43
N LYS A 65 -6.32 18.61 -4.66
CA LYS A 65 -7.44 19.50 -4.29
C LYS A 65 -7.92 20.40 -5.44
N ASP A 66 -7.16 20.52 -6.52
CA ASP A 66 -7.55 21.30 -7.69
C ASP A 66 -8.72 20.60 -8.40
N LYS A 67 -9.93 21.17 -8.24
CA LYS A 67 -11.18 20.65 -8.81
C LYS A 67 -11.16 20.53 -10.34
N LYS A 68 -10.16 21.11 -11.03
CA LYS A 68 -9.96 20.95 -12.47
C LYS A 68 -9.38 19.59 -12.86
N ILE A 69 -8.86 18.82 -11.91
CA ILE A 69 -8.36 17.46 -12.15
C ILE A 69 -9.50 16.48 -11.94
N GLN A 70 -10.07 16.00 -13.04
CA GLN A 70 -11.26 15.14 -12.99
C GLN A 70 -10.92 13.64 -13.01
N TYR A 71 -9.69 13.24 -13.36
CA TYR A 71 -9.34 11.83 -13.57
C TYR A 71 -7.91 11.47 -13.14
N SER A 72 -7.73 10.22 -12.66
CA SER A 72 -6.44 9.64 -12.23
C SER A 72 -5.33 9.75 -13.27
N LEU A 73 -5.66 9.68 -14.57
CA LEU A 73 -4.69 9.81 -15.66
C LEU A 73 -4.06 11.21 -15.74
N GLN A 74 -4.86 12.27 -15.52
CA GLN A 74 -4.37 13.65 -15.51
C GLN A 74 -3.49 13.90 -14.28
N LEU A 75 -3.88 13.35 -13.14
CA LEU A 75 -3.11 13.39 -11.91
C LEU A 75 -1.74 12.73 -12.10
N HIS A 76 -1.72 11.53 -12.67
CA HIS A 76 -0.48 10.81 -12.99
C HIS A 76 0.45 11.63 -13.87
N LYS A 77 -0.05 12.26 -14.95
CA LYS A 77 0.78 13.14 -15.80
C LYS A 77 1.40 14.30 -15.03
N LYS A 78 0.65 14.94 -14.12
CA LYS A 78 1.14 16.09 -13.33
C LYS A 78 2.23 15.71 -12.31
N VAL A 79 2.17 14.49 -11.77
CA VAL A 79 3.12 14.04 -10.73
C VAL A 79 4.15 13.03 -11.24
N LYS A 80 4.11 12.64 -12.52
CA LYS A 80 5.00 11.63 -13.12
C LYS A 80 6.47 11.85 -12.81
N LYS A 81 6.93 13.11 -12.83
CA LYS A 81 8.32 13.49 -12.53
C LYS A 81 8.73 13.33 -11.06
N ASP A 82 7.76 13.28 -10.17
CA ASP A 82 7.93 13.10 -8.73
C ASP A 82 7.76 11.63 -8.30
N LEU A 83 7.30 10.77 -9.22
CA LEU A 83 7.21 9.32 -9.02
C LEU A 83 8.56 8.67 -9.29
N LYS A 84 8.91 7.67 -8.47
CA LYS A 84 10.16 6.91 -8.62
C LYS A 84 9.84 5.42 -8.69
N PHE A 85 10.39 4.74 -9.67
CA PHE A 85 10.43 3.28 -9.66
C PHE A 85 11.37 2.80 -8.57
N LEU A 86 10.88 1.87 -7.74
CA LEU A 86 11.66 1.35 -6.63
C LEU A 86 12.66 0.30 -7.14
N LYS A 87 13.89 0.37 -6.65
CA LYS A 87 14.87 -0.70 -6.85
C LYS A 87 15.00 -1.50 -5.57
N ILE A 88 14.51 -2.73 -5.57
CA ILE A 88 14.52 -3.62 -4.41
C ILE A 88 15.01 -4.97 -4.89
N ASN A 89 16.15 -5.41 -4.36
CA ASN A 89 16.73 -6.70 -4.71
C ASN A 89 16.00 -7.84 -4.00
N TYR A 90 16.04 -9.03 -4.58
CA TYR A 90 15.59 -10.25 -3.92
C TYR A 90 16.25 -10.39 -2.53
N GLY A 91 15.49 -10.87 -1.55
CA GLY A 91 15.90 -10.95 -0.14
C GLY A 91 15.67 -9.65 0.65
N ASN A 92 15.39 -8.54 -0.02
CA ASN A 92 14.97 -7.30 0.63
C ASN A 92 13.45 -7.08 0.50
N PHE A 93 12.91 -6.24 1.38
CA PHE A 93 11.50 -5.86 1.38
C PHE A 93 11.34 -4.35 1.53
N LEU A 94 10.13 -3.87 1.28
CA LEU A 94 9.73 -2.50 1.53
C LEU A 94 8.63 -2.47 2.57
N LEU A 95 8.85 -1.72 3.65
CA LEU A 95 7.77 -1.19 4.47
C LEU A 95 7.50 0.23 4.02
N PHE A 96 6.26 0.53 3.66
CA PHE A 96 5.90 1.88 3.22
C PHE A 96 4.56 2.35 3.77
N ASN A 97 4.41 3.68 3.72
CA ASN A 97 3.17 4.37 4.02
C ASN A 97 2.24 4.26 2.82
N GLN A 98 1.17 3.47 2.96
CA GLN A 98 0.19 3.23 1.90
C GLN A 98 -0.58 4.47 1.46
N ASN A 99 -0.52 5.54 2.26
CA ASN A 99 -1.18 6.80 1.98
C ASN A 99 -0.49 7.53 0.82
N LEU A 100 0.79 7.22 0.55
CA LEU A 100 1.53 7.79 -0.58
C LEU A 100 1.01 7.22 -1.90
N PRO A 101 0.77 8.07 -2.92
CA PRO A 101 0.38 7.60 -4.23
C PRO A 101 1.42 6.65 -4.84
N HIS A 102 0.96 5.52 -5.36
CA HIS A 102 1.80 4.47 -5.94
C HIS A 102 1.04 3.69 -7.01
N GLY A 103 1.72 2.75 -7.67
CA GLY A 103 1.13 1.91 -8.70
C GLY A 103 2.18 1.19 -9.54
N ASN A 104 1.77 0.58 -10.63
CA ASN A 104 2.66 0.00 -11.63
C ASN A 104 2.23 0.39 -13.05
N VAL A 105 3.15 0.17 -13.98
CA VAL A 105 2.93 0.32 -15.42
C VAL A 105 3.24 -1.01 -16.09
N VAL A 106 3.01 -1.10 -17.40
CA VAL A 106 3.41 -2.26 -18.21
C VAL A 106 4.88 -2.58 -17.97
N ASN A 107 5.16 -3.84 -17.67
CA ASN A 107 6.53 -4.30 -17.46
C ASN A 107 7.24 -4.42 -18.82
N GLU A 108 8.05 -3.43 -19.15
CA GLU A 108 8.85 -3.40 -20.39
C GLU A 108 10.16 -4.19 -20.29
N THR A 109 10.48 -4.73 -19.10
CA THR A 109 11.63 -5.64 -18.95
C THR A 109 11.31 -7.03 -19.48
N ASN A 110 12.32 -7.86 -19.67
CA ASN A 110 12.17 -9.24 -20.13
C ASN A 110 11.96 -10.27 -18.98
N GLU A 111 11.76 -9.82 -17.74
CA GLU A 111 11.60 -10.69 -16.57
C GLU A 111 10.25 -10.50 -15.89
N THR A 112 9.60 -11.59 -15.49
CA THR A 112 8.35 -11.55 -14.71
C THR A 112 8.59 -11.06 -13.28
N ARG A 113 7.74 -10.15 -12.78
CA ARG A 113 7.69 -9.81 -11.36
C ARG A 113 6.83 -10.82 -10.62
N PHE A 114 7.34 -11.32 -9.50
CA PHE A 114 6.56 -11.95 -8.44
C PHE A 114 6.74 -11.15 -7.16
N SER A 115 5.63 -10.81 -6.49
CA SER A 115 5.68 -10.09 -5.21
C SER A 115 4.48 -10.39 -4.34
N LEU A 116 4.69 -10.29 -3.03
CA LEU A 116 3.65 -10.41 -2.02
C LEU A 116 3.37 -9.05 -1.40
N ASN A 117 2.10 -8.79 -1.09
CA ASN A 117 1.67 -7.63 -0.30
C ASN A 117 0.93 -8.11 0.95
N CYS A 118 1.30 -7.54 2.10
CA CYS A 118 0.62 -7.79 3.38
C CYS A 118 0.48 -6.49 4.18
N ARG A 119 -0.71 -6.26 4.74
CA ARG A 119 -1.03 -5.07 5.52
C ARG A 119 -0.96 -5.31 7.02
N PHE A 120 -0.42 -4.33 7.73
CA PHE A 120 -0.31 -4.32 9.19
C PHE A 120 -0.90 -3.03 9.76
N LYS A 121 -1.52 -3.14 10.93
CA LYS A 121 -2.03 -2.01 11.70
C LYS A 121 -2.11 -2.37 13.19
N GLY A 122 -2.23 -1.35 14.04
CA GLY A 122 -2.45 -1.55 15.47
C GLY A 122 -3.88 -2.03 15.77
N LEU A 123 -4.02 -2.89 16.78
CA LEU A 123 -5.30 -3.54 17.12
C LEU A 123 -6.45 -2.54 17.33
N PHE A 124 -6.19 -1.46 18.05
CA PHE A 124 -7.18 -0.42 18.42
C PHE A 124 -7.11 0.85 17.55
N THR A 125 -6.41 0.81 16.42
CA THR A 125 -6.41 1.95 15.49
C THR A 125 -7.72 2.02 14.72
N PRO A 126 -8.18 3.21 14.28
CA PRO A 126 -9.40 3.33 13.48
C PRO A 126 -9.38 2.42 12.25
N TYR A 127 -10.51 1.73 12.02
CA TYR A 127 -10.76 0.95 10.81
C TYR A 127 -11.63 1.75 9.85
N ASN A 128 -11.63 1.32 8.59
CA ASN A 128 -12.53 1.85 7.57
C ASN A 128 -13.34 0.67 7.00
N GLN A 129 -13.46 0.51 5.69
CA GLN A 129 -14.22 -0.59 5.08
C GLN A 129 -13.62 -1.97 5.39
N LYS A 130 -12.29 -2.05 5.51
CA LYS A 130 -11.57 -3.26 5.91
C LYS A 130 -11.50 -3.35 7.43
N GLN A 131 -12.28 -4.26 8.01
CA GLN A 131 -12.49 -4.38 9.46
C GLN A 131 -11.76 -5.57 10.10
N LEU A 132 -11.64 -5.53 11.43
CA LEU A 132 -11.22 -6.65 12.26
C LEU A 132 -12.20 -7.83 12.12
N GLY A 133 -11.70 -9.06 12.09
CA GLY A 133 -12.49 -10.28 11.93
C GLY A 133 -12.79 -10.63 10.46
N ASN A 134 -12.97 -9.64 9.59
CA ASN A 134 -13.17 -9.86 8.15
C ASN A 134 -11.85 -9.82 7.37
N PHE A 135 -11.18 -8.66 7.37
CA PHE A 135 -9.95 -8.45 6.60
C PHE A 135 -8.70 -8.59 7.47
N PHE A 136 -8.79 -8.17 8.74
CA PHE A 136 -7.68 -8.20 9.68
C PHE A 136 -7.92 -9.22 10.80
N SER A 137 -6.84 -9.88 11.23
CA SER A 137 -6.80 -10.67 12.48
C SER A 137 -5.64 -10.18 13.37
N PRO A 138 -5.78 -10.21 14.71
CA PRO A 138 -4.69 -9.88 15.61
C PRO A 138 -3.54 -10.89 15.47
N LEU A 139 -2.35 -10.42 15.09
CA LEU A 139 -1.13 -11.23 15.12
C LEU A 139 -0.49 -11.20 16.51
N ILE A 140 -0.41 -10.00 17.10
CA ILE A 140 0.12 -9.76 18.43
C ILE A 140 -0.85 -8.83 19.16
N VAL A 141 -1.32 -9.24 20.33
CA VAL A 141 -2.05 -8.39 21.28
C VAL A 141 -1.09 -8.00 22.40
N ARG A 142 -0.86 -6.69 22.60
CA ARG A 142 0.09 -6.20 23.60
C ARG A 142 -0.41 -6.51 25.03
N PRO A 143 0.48 -6.72 26.01
CA PRO A 143 0.09 -7.10 27.37
C PRO A 143 -0.96 -6.16 28.00
N THR A 144 -0.76 -4.84 27.92
CA THR A 144 -1.73 -3.85 28.43
C THR A 144 -3.09 -3.97 27.74
N SER A 145 -3.10 -4.25 26.43
CA SER A 145 -4.35 -4.51 25.68
C SER A 145 -5.07 -5.76 26.16
N LYS A 146 -4.34 -6.83 26.51
CA LYS A 146 -4.94 -8.05 27.07
C LYS A 146 -5.59 -7.78 28.43
N LEU A 147 -4.87 -7.07 29.32
CA LEU A 147 -5.39 -6.69 30.63
C LEU A 147 -6.65 -5.81 30.50
N ALA A 148 -6.61 -4.80 29.63
CA ALA A 148 -7.74 -3.90 29.40
C ALA A 148 -8.97 -4.64 28.80
N LEU A 149 -8.76 -5.57 27.87
CA LEU A 149 -9.86 -6.39 27.32
C LEU A 149 -10.47 -7.36 28.33
N ALA A 150 -9.71 -7.74 29.37
CA ALA A 150 -10.18 -8.62 30.44
C ALA A 150 -10.73 -7.83 31.64
N TYR A 151 -10.60 -6.50 31.65
CA TYR A 151 -11.08 -5.66 32.73
C TYR A 151 -12.61 -5.75 32.83
N LYS A 152 -13.09 -5.96 34.06
CA LYS A 152 -14.50 -5.86 34.42
C LYS A 152 -14.61 -4.79 35.48
N TYR A 153 -15.55 -3.86 35.30
CA TYR A 153 -15.84 -2.87 36.32
C TYR A 153 -16.41 -3.59 37.56
N PRO A 154 -15.98 -3.26 38.79
CA PRO A 154 -16.36 -4.03 39.99
C PRO A 154 -17.87 -4.10 40.28
N ASP A 155 -18.67 -3.18 39.74
CA ASP A 155 -20.11 -3.09 40.00
C ASP A 155 -20.99 -3.58 38.82
N GLU A 156 -20.43 -4.36 37.88
CA GLU A 156 -21.17 -5.12 36.85
C GLU A 156 -21.04 -6.65 37.01
#